data_AF-A0A1J0U1Z4-F1
#
_entry.id   AF-A0A1J0U1Z4-F1
#
_cell.length_a   1.000
_cell.length_b   1.000
_cell.length_c   1.000
_cell.angle_alpha   90.00
_cell.angle_beta   90.00
_cell.angle_gamma   90.00
#
_symmetry.space_group_name_H-M   'P 1'
#
loop_
_entity.id
_entity.type
_entity.pdbx_description
1 polymer ?
#
loop_
_entity_poly.entity_id
_entity_poly.type
_entity_poly.pdbx_seq_one_letter_code
_entity_poly.pdbx_strand_id
1 'polypeptide(L)'
;MKNLTWPKILMFIGAAWIIIIGILFAAGVPTKTSIYGWDTSWPVLLILGILYILIPLSVKPGFWSLLWALAITGLAVIFLIGFFVKADYQSPWTYLGAIPNLFIGVGALGWIFVHE
;
A
#
# COMPACT_ATOMS: atom_id res chain seq x y z
N MET A 1 10.59 13.51 -17.62
CA MET A 1 10.70 12.36 -16.69
C MET A 1 11.23 12.77 -15.30
N LYS A 2 11.03 14.01 -14.84
CA LYS A 2 11.52 14.51 -13.54
C LYS A 2 10.61 14.17 -12.34
N ASN A 3 9.62 13.29 -12.48
CA ASN A 3 8.59 13.06 -11.46
C ASN A 3 8.51 11.62 -10.94
N LEU A 4 9.33 10.70 -11.47
CA LEU A 4 9.29 9.28 -11.13
C LEU A 4 10.53 8.90 -10.31
N THR A 5 10.53 9.33 -9.05
CA THR A 5 11.61 9.05 -8.11
C THR A 5 11.52 7.61 -7.59
N TRP A 6 12.63 7.05 -7.10
CA TRP A 6 12.64 5.71 -6.51
C TRP A 6 11.56 5.48 -5.44
N PRO A 7 11.21 6.45 -4.56
CA PRO A 7 10.16 6.23 -3.58
C PRO A 7 8.79 6.07 -4.25
N LYS A 8 8.50 6.88 -5.27
CA LYS A 8 7.24 6.78 -6.04
C LYS A 8 7.16 5.47 -6.83
N ILE A 9 8.30 4.96 -7.34
CA ILE A 9 8.36 3.65 -7.99
C ILE A 9 7.98 2.53 -7.00
N LEU A 10 8.53 2.54 -5.79
CA LEU A 10 8.17 1.55 -4.76
C LEU A 10 6.70 1.63 -4.39
N MET A 11 6.18 2.84 -4.18
CA MET A 11 4.75 3.04 -3.91
C MET A 11 3.88 2.51 -5.05
N PHE A 12 4.28 2.73 -6.31
CA PHE A 12 3.56 2.24 -7.49
C PHE A 12 3.54 0.71 -7.54
N ILE A 13 4.67 0.05 -7.25
CA ILE A 13 4.76 -1.42 -7.18
C ILE A 13 3.83 -1.95 -6.09
N GLY A 14 3.88 -1.38 -4.88
CA GLY A 14 3.00 -1.80 -3.79
C GLY A 14 1.52 -1.56 -4.11
N ALA A 15 1.18 -0.42 -4.71
CA ALA A 15 -0.18 -0.10 -5.09
C ALA A 15 -0.73 -1.02 -6.19
N ALA A 16 0.07 -1.31 -7.23
CA ALA A 16 -0.29 -2.28 -8.26
C ALA A 16 -0.53 -3.67 -7.67
N TRP A 17 0.28 -4.07 -6.69
CA TRP A 17 0.10 -5.32 -5.98
C TRP A 17 -1.23 -5.35 -5.19
N ILE A 18 -1.61 -4.27 -4.49
CA ILE A 18 -2.92 -4.16 -3.83
C ILE A 18 -4.06 -4.33 -4.86
N ILE A 19 -3.95 -3.69 -6.03
CA ILE A 19 -4.95 -3.82 -7.10
C ILE A 19 -5.06 -5.28 -7.56
N ILE A 20 -3.93 -5.95 -7.80
CA ILE A 20 -3.90 -7.35 -8.19
C ILE A 20 -4.58 -8.23 -7.12
N ILE A 21 -4.27 -8.02 -5.83
CA ILE A 21 -4.95 -8.73 -4.74
C ILE A 21 -6.46 -8.45 -4.76
N GLY A 22 -6.87 -7.20 -4.97
CA GLY A 22 -8.29 -6.83 -5.10
C GLY A 22 -8.99 -7.57 -6.23
N ILE A 23 -8.37 -7.67 -7.41
CA ILE A 23 -8.89 -8.41 -8.56
C ILE A 23 -8.99 -9.91 -8.25
N LEU A 24 -7.94 -10.50 -7.68
CA LEU A 24 -7.93 -11.91 -7.30
C LEU A 24 -9.01 -12.21 -6.26
N PHE A 25 -9.24 -11.29 -5.33
CA PHE A 25 -10.27 -11.43 -4.32
C PHE A 25 -11.68 -11.31 -4.91
N ALA A 26 -11.91 -10.39 -5.86
CA ALA A 26 -13.16 -10.31 -6.62
C ALA A 26 -13.43 -11.59 -7.43
N ALA A 27 -12.37 -12.27 -7.88
CA ALA A 27 -12.44 -13.55 -8.59
C ALA A 27 -12.58 -14.78 -7.66
N GLY A 28 -12.62 -14.60 -6.33
CA GLY A 28 -12.78 -15.70 -5.37
C GLY A 28 -11.53 -16.57 -5.19
N VAL A 29 -10.35 -16.09 -5.58
CA VAL A 29 -9.08 -16.85 -5.48
C VAL A 29 -8.63 -17.02 -4.01
N PRO A 30 -8.62 -15.97 -3.16
CA PRO A 30 -8.37 -16.12 -1.73
C PRO A 30 -9.62 -16.69 -1.04
N THR A 31 -9.44 -17.77 -0.28
CA THR A 31 -10.52 -18.41 0.48
C THR A 31 -10.82 -17.74 1.83
N LYS A 32 -9.97 -16.79 2.27
CA LYS A 32 -10.16 -16.01 3.50
C LYS A 32 -10.13 -14.51 3.21
N THR A 33 -11.11 -13.79 3.76
CA THR A 33 -11.29 -12.32 3.64
C THR A 33 -10.25 -11.50 4.43
N SER A 34 -9.55 -12.13 5.37
CA SER A 34 -8.54 -11.51 6.22
C SER A 34 -7.15 -11.49 5.57
N ILE A 35 -7.02 -10.87 4.39
CA ILE A 35 -5.73 -10.76 3.69
C ILE A 35 -4.77 -9.82 4.46
N TYR A 36 -5.33 -8.88 5.23
CA TYR A 36 -4.56 -7.90 6.00
C TYR A 36 -4.67 -8.09 7.52
N GLY A 37 -5.26 -9.18 8.02
CA GLY A 37 -5.65 -9.29 9.43
C GLY A 37 -6.95 -8.55 9.77
N TRP A 38 -7.52 -7.83 8.80
CA TRP A 38 -8.80 -7.11 8.90
C TRP A 38 -9.74 -7.64 7.83
N ASP A 39 -11.02 -7.79 8.16
CA ASP A 39 -12.05 -8.04 7.16
C ASP A 39 -12.13 -6.85 6.22
N THR A 40 -11.63 -7.05 5.00
CA THR A 40 -11.55 -6.03 3.96
C THR A 40 -12.25 -6.55 2.72
N SER A 41 -12.96 -5.67 2.00
CA SER A 41 -13.65 -6.01 0.76
C SER A 41 -12.79 -5.70 -0.47
N TRP A 42 -12.97 -6.45 -1.56
CA TRP A 42 -12.22 -6.20 -2.81
C TRP A 42 -12.38 -4.76 -3.35
N PRO A 43 -13.54 -4.06 -3.25
CA PRO A 43 -13.65 -2.69 -3.72
C PRO A 43 -12.74 -1.74 -2.93
N VAL A 44 -12.60 -1.96 -1.63
CA VAL A 44 -11.72 -1.15 -0.76
C VAL A 44 -10.27 -1.30 -1.20
N LEU A 45 -9.83 -2.51 -1.55
CA LEU A 45 -8.47 -2.75 -2.05
C LEU A 45 -8.22 -2.02 -3.37
N LEU A 46 -9.17 -2.06 -4.30
CA LEU A 46 -9.04 -1.33 -5.57
C LEU A 46 -8.94 0.18 -5.35
N ILE A 47 -9.80 0.73 -4.47
CA ILE A 47 -9.79 2.15 -4.14
C ILE A 47 -8.45 2.55 -3.50
N LEU A 48 -7.97 1.79 -2.51
CA LEU A 48 -6.69 2.04 -1.85
C LEU A 48 -5.52 2.01 -2.84
N GLY A 49 -5.47 0.97 -3.70
CA GLY A 49 -4.43 0.86 -4.72
C GLY A 49 -4.45 2.05 -5.69
N ILE A 50 -5.61 2.48 -6.17
CA ILE A 50 -5.73 3.65 -7.04
C ILE A 50 -5.27 4.93 -6.31
N LEU A 51 -5.69 5.12 -5.06
CA LEU A 51 -5.28 6.29 -4.26
C LEU A 51 -3.76 6.34 -4.05
N TYR A 52 -3.13 5.20 -3.77
CA TYR A 52 -1.67 5.13 -3.60
C TYR A 52 -0.89 5.40 -4.89
N ILE A 53 -1.50 5.23 -6.07
CA ILE A 53 -0.92 5.67 -7.35
C ILE A 53 -1.10 7.19 -7.55
N LEU A 54 -2.31 7.69 -7.31
CA LEU A 54 -2.68 9.06 -7.66
C LEU A 54 -2.04 10.09 -6.73
N ILE A 55 -2.01 9.85 -5.42
CA ILE A 55 -1.56 10.85 -4.44
C ILE A 55 -0.09 11.28 -4.69
N PRO A 56 0.89 10.37 -4.84
CA PRO A 56 2.29 10.77 -5.03
C PRO A 56 2.58 11.47 -6.36
N LEU A 57 1.68 11.31 -7.34
CA LEU A 57 1.78 11.94 -8.66
C LEU A 57 1.04 13.27 -8.76
N SER A 58 0.01 13.47 -7.92
CA SER A 58 -0.87 14.64 -7.98
C SER A 58 -0.44 15.78 -7.06
N VAL A 59 0.42 15.51 -6.09
CA VAL A 59 0.83 16.47 -5.07
C VAL A 59 2.13 17.16 -5.49
N LYS A 60 2.09 18.50 -5.55
CA LYS A 60 3.30 19.31 -5.76
C LYS A 60 4.22 19.21 -4.55
N PRO A 61 5.55 19.31 -4.75
CA PRO A 61 6.46 19.28 -3.63
C PRO A 61 6.26 20.44 -2.64
N GLY A 62 6.65 20.21 -1.39
CA GLY A 62 6.48 21.13 -0.28
C GLY A 62 5.67 20.54 0.86
N PHE A 63 5.04 21.40 1.66
CA PHE A 63 4.37 21.01 2.90
C PHE A 63 3.27 19.93 2.70
N TRP A 64 2.46 20.06 1.65
CA TRP A 64 1.42 19.08 1.34
C TRP A 64 1.98 17.71 0.96
N SER A 65 3.11 17.68 0.24
CA SER A 65 3.82 16.45 -0.09
C SER A 65 4.30 15.73 1.17
N LEU A 66 4.85 16.48 2.13
CA LEU A 66 5.30 15.94 3.40
C LEU A 66 4.13 15.36 4.22
N LEU A 67 3.02 16.08 4.32
CA LEU A 67 1.82 15.61 5.04
C LEU A 67 1.29 14.29 4.44
N TRP A 68 1.21 14.20 3.11
CA TRP A 68 0.77 12.97 2.46
C TRP A 68 1.76 11.82 2.65
N ALA A 69 3.06 12.08 2.56
CA ALA A 69 4.08 11.06 2.80
C ALA A 69 4.01 10.52 4.24
N LEU A 70 3.82 11.39 5.24
CA LEU A 70 3.62 11.00 6.64
C LEU A 70 2.33 10.21 6.84
N ALA A 71 1.21 10.66 6.26
CA ALA A 71 -0.07 9.99 6.36
C ALA A 71 -0.03 8.57 5.76
N ILE A 72 0.56 8.43 4.57
CA ILE A 72 0.69 7.13 3.90
C ILE A 72 1.65 6.21 4.68
N THR A 73 2.75 6.75 5.20
CA THR A 73 3.67 6.00 6.07
C THR A 73 2.94 5.46 7.30
N GLY A 74 2.18 6.32 8.00
CA GLY A 74 1.40 5.92 9.17
C GLY A 74 0.37 4.85 8.85
N LEU A 75 -0.37 4.99 7.74
CA LEU A 75 -1.33 3.99 7.28
C LEU A 75 -0.63 2.65 6.97
N ALA A 76 0.48 2.67 6.25
CA ALA A 76 1.24 1.46 5.92
C ALA A 76 1.72 0.73 7.19
N VAL A 77 2.18 1.47 8.19
CA VAL A 77 2.56 0.90 9.50
C VAL A 77 1.35 0.30 10.23
N ILE A 78 0.20 0.98 10.24
CA ILE A 78 -1.03 0.45 10.86
C ILE A 78 -1.45 -0.86 10.18
N PHE A 79 -1.42 -0.90 8.84
CA PHE A 79 -1.73 -2.13 8.10
C PHE A 79 -0.73 -3.24 8.38
N LEU A 80 0.58 -2.94 8.45
CA LEU A 80 1.61 -3.92 8.80
C LEU A 80 1.46 -4.46 10.22
N ILE A 81 1.19 -3.60 11.21
CA ILE A 81 0.99 -4.04 12.60
C ILE A 81 -0.29 -4.87 12.70
N GLY A 82 -1.41 -4.36 12.18
CA GLY A 82 -2.68 -5.07 12.21
C GLY A 82 -2.62 -6.42 11.50
N PHE A 83 -1.80 -6.51 10.45
CA PHE A 83 -1.46 -7.75 9.79
C PHE A 83 -0.82 -8.76 10.75
N PHE A 84 0.25 -8.41 11.48
CA PHE A 84 0.93 -9.34 12.40
C PHE A 84 0.11 -9.71 13.65
N VAL A 85 -0.85 -8.86 14.08
CA VAL A 85 -1.70 -9.14 15.25
C VAL A 85 -2.74 -10.23 14.99
N LYS A 86 -3.25 -10.34 13.76
CA LYS A 86 -4.31 -11.31 13.38
C LYS A 86 -3.87 -12.25 12.24
N ALA A 87 -2.58 -12.35 11.99
CA ALA A 87 -2.02 -13.16 10.92
C ALA A 87 -2.31 -14.65 11.12
N ASP A 88 -2.85 -15.27 10.07
CA ASP A 88 -2.81 -16.73 9.91
C ASP A 88 -1.46 -17.11 9.30
N TYR A 89 -0.47 -17.36 10.15
CA TYR A 89 0.89 -17.70 9.71
C TYR A 89 0.99 -19.01 8.90
N GLN A 90 -0.08 -19.80 8.81
CA GLN A 90 -0.11 -20.98 7.93
C GLN A 90 -0.54 -20.64 6.49
N SER A 91 -1.14 -19.47 6.27
CA SER A 91 -1.65 -19.07 4.96
C SER A 91 -0.58 -18.32 4.16
N PRO A 92 -0.25 -18.76 2.92
CA PRO A 92 0.63 -17.99 2.04
C PRO A 92 0.08 -16.59 1.72
N TRP A 93 -1.25 -16.45 1.68
CA TRP A 93 -1.93 -15.18 1.42
C TRP A 93 -1.64 -14.12 2.46
N THR A 94 -1.36 -14.55 3.70
CA THR A 94 -0.93 -13.67 4.76
C THR A 94 0.37 -13.00 4.29
N TYR A 95 1.45 -13.72 4.06
CA TYR A 95 2.72 -13.10 3.65
C TYR A 95 2.61 -12.24 2.38
N LEU A 96 1.82 -12.67 1.40
CA LEU A 96 1.57 -11.91 0.17
C LEU A 96 0.81 -10.59 0.39
N GLY A 97 0.00 -10.50 1.45
CA GLY A 97 -0.70 -9.28 1.85
C GLY A 97 0.20 -8.26 2.57
N ALA A 98 1.26 -8.68 3.25
CA ALA A 98 2.16 -7.74 3.93
C ALA A 98 3.07 -6.96 2.96
N ILE A 99 3.54 -7.64 1.92
CA ILE A 99 4.49 -7.12 0.92
C ILE A 99 4.08 -5.75 0.34
N PRO A 100 2.84 -5.53 -0.16
CA PRO A 100 2.46 -4.23 -0.70
C PRO A 100 2.60 -3.08 0.30
N ASN A 101 2.26 -3.32 1.57
CA ASN A 101 2.38 -2.30 2.61
C ASN A 101 3.84 -1.99 2.97
N LEU A 102 4.75 -2.97 2.86
CA LEU A 102 6.19 -2.73 3.00
C LEU A 102 6.69 -1.81 1.89
N PHE A 103 6.35 -2.09 0.64
CA PHE A 103 6.74 -1.25 -0.49
C PHE A 103 6.17 0.16 -0.39
N ILE A 104 4.88 0.30 -0.03
CA ILE A 104 4.24 1.59 0.17
C ILE A 104 4.86 2.34 1.35
N GLY A 105 5.11 1.67 2.47
CA GLY A 105 5.71 2.29 3.66
C GLY A 105 7.13 2.78 3.40
N VAL A 106 7.99 1.94 2.81
CA VAL A 106 9.37 2.31 2.46
C VAL A 106 9.39 3.40 1.39
N GLY A 107 8.52 3.31 0.38
CA GLY A 107 8.38 4.35 -0.63
C GLY A 107 7.86 5.67 -0.07
N ALA A 108 6.88 5.65 0.83
CA ALA A 108 6.38 6.86 1.48
C ALA A 108 7.42 7.50 2.40
N LEU A 109 8.17 6.69 3.16
CA LEU A 109 9.31 7.15 3.96
C LEU A 109 10.38 7.79 3.08
N GLY A 110 10.74 7.15 1.96
CA GLY A 110 11.67 7.70 0.99
C GLY A 110 11.19 9.03 0.41
N TRP A 111 9.89 9.16 0.17
CA TRP A 111 9.28 10.40 -0.34
C TRP A 111 9.40 11.57 0.65
N ILE A 112 9.49 11.30 1.96
CA ILE A 112 9.79 12.32 2.97
C ILE A 112 11.18 12.91 2.76
N PHE A 113 12.18 12.11 2.41
CA PHE A 113 13.57 12.57 2.33
C PHE A 113 13.97 13.06 0.94
N VAL A 114 13.31 12.56 -0.10
CA VAL A 114 13.53 12.98 -1.48
C VAL A 114 12.61 14.16 -1.77
N HIS A 115 13.06 15.35 -1.36
CA HIS A 115 12.46 16.61 -1.76
C HIS A 115 12.94 16.98 -3.16
N GLU A 116 12.06 16.88 -4.15
CA GLU A 116 12.20 17.62 -5.42
C GLU A 116 11.45 18.94 -5.36
#